data_AF-A0A1W1Y1B9-F1
#
_entry.id   AF-A0A1W1Y1B9-F1
#
_cell.length_a   1.000
_cell.length_b   1.000
_cell.length_c   1.000
_cell.angle_alpha   90.00
_cell.angle_beta   90.00
_cell.angle_gamma   90.00
#
_symmetry.space_group_name_H-M   'P 1'
#
loop_
_entity.id
_entity.type
_entity.pdbx_description
1 polymer ?
#
loop_
_entity_poly.entity_id
_entity_poly.type
_entity_poly.pdbx_seq_one_letter_code
_entity_poly.pdbx_strand_id
1 'polypeptide(L)'
;MNAPHTLTKAALFHDLHTGQLLRQRALLRLAAHAREDLLLAAQLALQAAGNWRSDVTIPIQPRGLGRQRSPLKLIREQITPTVWFADGQYRMSALETLYFFADSYERVQYLHPLLPAFGSNAMLRDWLGALSSRPFMPETIAVILARTAPMARHTSALLAMEMDREAWVQGLRLVPPALAEQLMRRFDH
;
A
#
# COMPACT_ATOMS: atom_id res chain seq x y z
N MET A 1 23.76 27.88 13.49
CA MET A 1 22.63 27.35 14.26
C MET A 1 22.06 26.18 13.48
N ASN A 2 22.41 24.94 13.85
CA ASN A 2 21.92 23.74 13.18
C ASN A 2 20.59 23.35 13.83
N ALA A 3 19.47 23.58 13.14
CA ALA A 3 18.20 23.00 13.54
C ALA A 3 18.30 21.47 13.37
N PRO A 4 17.95 20.64 14.38
CA PRO A 4 17.86 19.21 14.19
C PRO A 4 16.74 18.94 13.17
N HIS A 5 17.11 18.50 11.97
CA HIS A 5 16.13 18.04 10.98
C HIS A 5 15.36 16.87 11.57
N THR A 6 14.13 17.12 12.03
CA THR A 6 13.23 16.07 12.45
C THR A 6 12.81 15.33 11.19
N LEU A 7 13.46 14.20 10.91
CA LEU A 7 13.07 13.34 9.79
C LEU A 7 11.61 12.92 9.97
N THR A 8 10.81 13.07 8.92
CA THR A 8 9.41 12.63 8.94
C THR A 8 9.34 11.11 9.08
N LYS A 9 8.21 10.58 9.58
CA LYS A 9 8.02 9.11 9.66
C LYS A 9 8.16 8.45 8.29
N ALA A 10 7.70 9.11 7.23
CA ALA A 10 7.87 8.64 5.86
C ALA A 10 9.35 8.55 5.47
N ALA A 11 10.15 9.58 5.76
CA ALA A 11 11.59 9.56 5.50
C ALA A 11 12.29 8.41 6.24
N LEU A 12 11.92 8.18 7.50
CA LEU A 12 12.42 7.04 8.29
C LEU A 12 11.97 5.68 7.73
N PHE A 13 10.75 5.58 7.19
CA PHE A 13 10.27 4.34 6.58
C PHE A 13 11.02 4.00 5.27
N HIS A 14 11.40 5.02 4.51
CA HIS A 14 12.16 4.84 3.26
C HIS A 14 13.66 4.62 3.48
N ASP A 15 14.20 5.01 4.64
CA ASP A 15 15.55 4.61 5.03
C ASP A 15 15.63 3.07 5.09
N LEU A 16 16.57 2.49 4.35
CA LEU A 16 16.66 1.05 4.15
C LEU A 16 16.74 0.30 5.48
N HIS A 17 17.62 0.77 6.38
CA HIS A 17 17.87 0.12 7.66
C HIS A 17 16.66 0.27 8.60
N THR A 18 16.13 1.49 8.73
CA THR A 18 15.01 1.78 9.62
C THR A 18 13.72 1.08 9.15
N GLY A 19 13.46 1.05 7.84
CA GLY A 19 12.36 0.32 7.24
C GLY A 19 12.44 -1.19 7.51
N GLN A 20 13.61 -1.80 7.35
CA GLN A 20 13.84 -3.21 7.65
C GLN A 20 13.61 -3.54 9.13
N LEU A 21 14.15 -2.72 10.04
CA LEU A 21 13.92 -2.87 11.48
C LEU A 21 12.44 -2.77 11.84
N LEU A 22 11.70 -1.85 11.21
CA LEU A 22 10.27 -1.70 11.44
C LEU A 22 9.48 -2.92 10.96
N ARG A 23 9.82 -3.48 9.79
CA ARG A 23 9.23 -4.73 9.27
C ARG A 23 9.53 -5.92 10.19
N GLN A 24 10.77 -6.07 10.65
CA GLN A 24 11.16 -7.12 11.57
C GLN A 24 10.40 -7.02 12.90
N ARG A 25 10.29 -5.81 13.46
CA ARG A 25 9.52 -5.57 14.68
C ARG A 25 8.04 -5.89 14.50
N ALA A 26 7.48 -5.61 13.32
CA ALA A 26 6.09 -5.94 13.00
C ALA A 26 5.89 -7.47 12.90
N LEU A 27 6.82 -8.20 12.29
CA LEU A 27 6.79 -9.67 12.27
C LEU A 27 6.85 -10.26 13.68
N LEU A 28 7.72 -9.74 14.56
CA LEU A 28 7.78 -10.18 15.96
C LEU A 28 6.46 -9.93 16.73
N ARG A 29 5.66 -8.96 16.30
CA ARG A 29 4.32 -8.70 16.83
C ARG A 29 3.26 -9.66 16.31
N LEU A 30 3.52 -10.41 15.24
CA LEU A 30 2.62 -11.42 14.70
C LEU A 30 3.11 -12.79 15.17
N ALA A 31 2.33 -13.48 15.99
CA ALA A 31 2.63 -14.83 16.42
C ALA A 31 2.54 -15.77 15.22
N ALA A 32 3.67 -16.39 14.86
CA ALA A 32 3.74 -17.50 13.90
C ALA A 32 3.37 -17.17 12.44
N HIS A 33 3.56 -15.91 12.01
CA HIS A 33 3.43 -15.55 10.59
C HIS A 33 4.81 -15.43 9.94
N ALA A 34 5.09 -16.24 8.92
CA ALA A 34 6.18 -15.94 8.00
C ALA A 34 5.78 -14.75 7.12
N ARG A 35 6.77 -13.97 6.67
CA ARG A 35 6.51 -12.81 5.81
C ARG A 35 5.84 -13.23 4.51
N GLU A 36 6.33 -14.31 3.91
CA GLU A 36 5.85 -14.86 2.65
C GLU A 36 4.38 -15.29 2.76
N ASP A 37 4.00 -15.94 3.86
CA ASP A 37 2.62 -16.36 4.12
C ASP A 37 1.67 -15.16 4.20
N LEU A 38 2.09 -14.07 4.83
CA LEU A 38 1.30 -12.83 4.91
C LEU A 38 1.10 -12.20 3.54
N LEU A 39 2.16 -12.13 2.74
CA LEU A 39 2.12 -11.55 1.40
C LEU A 39 1.22 -12.39 0.47
N LEU A 40 1.34 -13.71 0.51
CA LEU A 40 0.50 -14.61 -0.26
C LEU A 40 -0.98 -14.53 0.19
N ALA A 41 -1.24 -14.56 1.50
CA ALA A 41 -2.60 -14.41 2.02
C ALA A 41 -3.23 -13.08 1.60
N ALA A 42 -2.45 -11.98 1.62
CA ALA A 42 -2.91 -10.67 1.22
C ALA A 42 -3.24 -10.60 -0.27
N GLN A 43 -2.38 -11.18 -1.12
CA GLN A 43 -2.63 -11.29 -2.55
C GLN A 43 -3.92 -12.07 -2.82
N LEU A 44 -4.07 -13.25 -2.23
CA LEU A 44 -5.25 -14.10 -2.42
C LEU A 44 -6.54 -13.40 -1.94
N ALA A 45 -6.49 -12.68 -0.81
CA ALA A 45 -7.64 -11.94 -0.30
C ALA A 45 -8.07 -10.81 -1.25
N LEU A 46 -7.11 -10.04 -1.78
CA LEU A 46 -7.39 -8.99 -2.76
C LEU A 46 -7.93 -9.55 -4.08
N GLN A 47 -7.35 -10.66 -4.54
CA GLN A 47 -7.81 -11.35 -5.75
C GLN A 47 -9.26 -11.83 -5.60
N ALA A 48 -9.59 -12.46 -4.47
CA ALA A 48 -10.94 -12.96 -4.19
C ALA A 48 -11.97 -11.83 -4.04
N ALA A 49 -11.57 -10.69 -3.47
CA ALA A 49 -12.45 -9.54 -3.30
C ALA A 49 -12.77 -8.81 -4.61
N GLY A 50 -11.91 -8.95 -5.63
CA GLY A 50 -12.03 -8.22 -6.91
C GLY A 50 -11.96 -6.70 -6.77
N ASN A 51 -11.58 -6.20 -5.59
CA ASN A 51 -11.43 -4.79 -5.28
C ASN A 51 -10.26 -4.60 -4.31
N TRP A 52 -9.83 -3.35 -4.19
CA TRP A 52 -8.54 -2.97 -3.63
C TRP A 52 -8.68 -2.04 -2.43
N ARG A 53 -9.83 -2.12 -1.75
CA ARG A 53 -10.14 -1.28 -0.60
C ARG A 53 -9.49 -1.82 0.66
N SER A 54 -9.32 -0.93 1.65
CA SER A 54 -8.61 -1.22 2.89
C SER A 54 -9.39 -2.15 3.81
N ASP A 55 -10.69 -2.35 3.55
CA ASP A 55 -11.59 -3.27 4.24
C ASP A 55 -11.39 -4.74 3.83
N VAL A 56 -10.64 -5.01 2.75
CA VAL A 56 -10.17 -6.36 2.43
C VAL A 56 -9.09 -6.77 3.44
N THR A 57 -9.28 -7.90 4.09
CA THR A 57 -8.47 -8.32 5.24
C THR A 57 -7.94 -9.72 5.17
N ILE A 58 -6.82 -9.93 5.84
CA ILE A 58 -6.29 -11.25 6.17
C ILE A 58 -6.36 -11.54 7.68
N PRO A 59 -6.55 -12.81 8.06
CA PRO A 59 -6.52 -13.25 9.44
C PRO A 59 -5.10 -13.11 10.03
N ILE A 60 -4.98 -12.61 11.26
CA ILE A 60 -3.69 -12.52 11.96
C ILE A 60 -3.81 -12.92 13.43
N GLN A 61 -2.67 -13.26 14.03
CA GLN A 61 -2.56 -13.57 15.46
C GLN A 61 -1.53 -12.65 16.12
N PRO A 62 -1.90 -11.47 16.60
CA PRO A 62 -0.93 -10.56 17.18
C PRO A 62 -0.57 -10.91 18.63
N ARG A 63 0.69 -10.62 19.01
CA ARG A 63 1.20 -10.69 20.38
C ARG A 63 0.99 -9.37 21.10
N GLY A 64 0.27 -9.42 22.22
CA GLY A 64 0.11 -8.28 23.12
C GLY A 64 -0.66 -7.10 22.52
N LEU A 65 -1.53 -7.36 21.54
CA LEU A 65 -2.51 -6.38 21.07
C LEU A 65 -3.77 -6.44 21.94
N GLY A 66 -4.11 -5.31 22.57
CA GLY A 66 -5.32 -5.17 23.37
C GLY A 66 -6.57 -5.24 22.50
N ARG A 67 -7.64 -5.85 23.02
CA ARG A 67 -8.93 -5.93 22.32
C ARG A 67 -9.54 -4.53 22.24
N GLN A 68 -9.49 -3.93 21.06
CA GLN A 68 -10.13 -2.65 20.77
C GLN A 68 -11.12 -2.81 19.62
N ARG A 69 -12.26 -2.12 19.74
CA ARG A 69 -13.31 -2.11 18.70
C ARG A 69 -12.94 -1.21 17.52
N SER A 70 -12.01 -0.28 17.70
CA SER A 70 -11.55 0.65 16.66
C SER A 70 -10.34 0.10 15.89
N PRO A 71 -10.22 0.41 14.59
CA PRO A 71 -9.00 0.17 13.83
C PRO A 71 -7.78 0.85 14.48
N LEU A 72 -6.66 0.13 14.50
CA LEU A 72 -5.41 0.57 15.11
C LEU A 72 -4.23 0.15 14.24
N LYS A 73 -3.05 0.74 14.50
CA LYS A 73 -1.81 0.38 13.79
C LYS A 73 -1.12 -0.79 14.49
N LEU A 74 -0.62 -1.77 13.74
CA LEU A 74 0.07 -2.94 14.28
C LEU A 74 1.20 -2.55 15.24
N ILE A 75 1.94 -1.49 14.90
CA ILE A 75 2.83 -0.79 15.84
C ILE A 75 2.32 0.64 16.00
N ARG A 76 1.95 0.99 17.23
CA ARG A 76 1.43 2.30 17.60
C ARG A 76 2.37 3.41 17.12
N GLU A 77 1.78 4.45 16.54
CA GLU A 77 2.47 5.65 16.05
C GLU A 77 3.50 5.40 14.93
N GLN A 78 3.58 4.20 14.37
CA GLN A 78 4.46 3.87 13.25
C GLN A 78 3.67 3.63 11.97
N ILE A 79 4.34 3.78 10.83
CA ILE A 79 3.80 3.41 9.52
C ILE A 79 3.76 1.89 9.47
N THR A 80 2.60 1.32 9.78
CA THR A 80 2.35 -0.14 9.78
C THR A 80 0.94 -0.42 9.29
N PRO A 81 0.64 -1.69 8.92
CA PRO A 81 -0.69 -2.06 8.52
C PRO A 81 -1.71 -1.80 9.63
N THR A 82 -2.90 -1.43 9.20
CA THR A 82 -4.07 -1.26 10.05
C THR A 82 -4.62 -2.62 10.39
N VAL A 83 -4.92 -2.81 11.68
CA VAL A 83 -5.48 -4.02 12.25
C VAL A 83 -6.73 -3.69 13.05
N TRP A 84 -7.67 -4.62 13.10
CA TRP A 84 -8.87 -4.51 13.93
C TRP A 84 -9.36 -5.88 14.33
N PHE A 85 -10.23 -5.91 15.34
CA PHE A 85 -10.82 -7.14 15.84
C PHE A 85 -12.25 -7.28 15.30
N ALA A 86 -12.53 -8.36 14.58
CA ALA A 86 -13.85 -8.67 14.03
C ALA A 86 -14.08 -10.18 14.08
N ASP A 87 -15.32 -10.61 14.34
CA ASP A 87 -15.73 -12.02 14.33
C ASP A 87 -14.87 -12.91 15.24
N GLY A 88 -14.45 -12.40 16.41
CA GLY A 88 -13.64 -13.15 17.36
C GLY A 88 -12.15 -13.26 17.00
N GLN A 89 -11.69 -12.62 15.92
CA GLN A 89 -10.33 -12.73 15.43
C GLN A 89 -9.73 -11.36 15.06
N TYR A 90 -8.41 -11.23 15.17
CA TYR A 90 -7.72 -10.09 14.60
C TYR A 90 -7.59 -10.22 13.09
N ARG A 91 -7.74 -9.09 12.42
CA ARG A 91 -7.62 -8.93 10.99
C ARG A 91 -6.67 -7.79 10.67
N MET A 92 -6.00 -7.88 9.54
CA MET A 92 -5.06 -6.89 9.04
C MET A 92 -5.42 -6.53 7.60
N SER A 93 -5.31 -5.26 7.22
CA SER A 93 -5.58 -4.84 5.85
C SER A 93 -4.64 -5.53 4.87
N ALA A 94 -5.21 -6.20 3.86
CA ALA A 94 -4.45 -6.95 2.86
C ALA A 94 -3.58 -6.01 2.00
N LEU A 95 -4.14 -4.89 1.54
CA LEU A 95 -3.41 -3.91 0.74
C LEU A 95 -2.23 -3.31 1.52
N GLU A 96 -2.47 -2.88 2.76
CA GLU A 96 -1.41 -2.31 3.59
C GLU A 96 -0.35 -3.36 3.98
N THR A 97 -0.73 -4.65 4.04
CA THR A 97 0.22 -5.76 4.22
C THR A 97 1.19 -5.85 3.05
N LEU A 98 0.70 -5.83 1.81
CA LEU A 98 1.57 -5.81 0.61
C LEU A 98 2.43 -4.55 0.58
N TYR A 99 1.86 -3.38 0.88
CA TYR A 99 2.60 -2.11 0.92
C TYR A 99 3.70 -2.06 1.97
N PHE A 100 3.49 -2.71 3.11
CA PHE A 100 4.41 -2.63 4.24
C PHE A 100 5.49 -3.70 4.19
N PHE A 101 5.12 -4.97 3.95
CA PHE A 101 6.03 -6.10 4.08
C PHE A 101 6.78 -6.44 2.79
N ALA A 102 6.24 -6.08 1.63
CA ALA A 102 6.92 -6.32 0.36
C ALA A 102 7.95 -5.23 0.08
N ASP A 103 9.19 -5.61 -0.18
CA ASP A 103 10.22 -4.73 -0.72
C ASP A 103 9.87 -4.25 -2.13
N SER A 104 10.48 -3.16 -2.59
CA SER A 104 10.10 -2.49 -3.85
C SER A 104 10.17 -3.39 -5.08
N TYR A 105 11.15 -4.29 -5.15
CA TYR A 105 11.30 -5.19 -6.29
C TYR A 105 10.31 -6.37 -6.26
N GLU A 106 10.04 -6.94 -5.08
CA GLU A 106 9.14 -8.09 -4.95
C GLU A 106 7.67 -7.70 -5.01
N ARG A 107 7.31 -6.47 -4.61
CA ARG A 107 5.91 -6.02 -4.54
C ARG A 107 5.21 -6.08 -5.90
N VAL A 108 5.92 -5.81 -7.00
CA VAL A 108 5.36 -5.96 -8.35
C VAL A 108 4.88 -7.40 -8.61
N GLN A 109 5.57 -8.42 -8.08
CA GLN A 109 5.18 -9.82 -8.25
C GLN A 109 3.86 -10.14 -7.54
N TYR A 110 3.59 -9.48 -6.41
CA TYR A 110 2.33 -9.64 -5.69
C TYR A 110 1.19 -8.81 -6.31
N LEU A 111 1.50 -7.62 -6.83
CA LEU A 111 0.50 -6.71 -7.38
C LEU A 111 0.09 -7.03 -8.82
N HIS A 112 1.02 -7.48 -9.66
CA HIS A 112 0.76 -7.71 -11.08
C HIS A 112 -0.39 -8.72 -11.32
N PRO A 113 -0.48 -9.87 -10.63
CA PRO A 113 -1.56 -10.84 -10.86
C PRO A 113 -2.96 -10.33 -10.48
N LEU A 114 -3.03 -9.24 -9.74
CA LEU A 114 -4.29 -8.66 -9.27
C LEU A 114 -4.83 -7.60 -10.25
N LEU A 115 -4.03 -7.14 -11.21
CA LEU A 115 -4.44 -6.15 -12.19
C LEU A 115 -5.41 -6.73 -13.21
N PRO A 116 -6.52 -6.05 -13.53
CA PRO A 116 -7.38 -6.45 -14.63
C PRO A 116 -6.71 -6.16 -15.98
N ALA A 117 -7.20 -6.82 -17.04
CA ALA A 117 -6.78 -6.50 -18.39
C ALA A 117 -7.34 -5.14 -18.84
N PHE A 118 -6.47 -4.20 -19.19
CA PHE A 118 -6.86 -2.85 -19.62
C PHE A 118 -6.98 -2.73 -21.15
N GLY A 119 -8.20 -2.87 -21.67
CA GLY A 119 -8.48 -2.71 -23.10
C GLY A 119 -8.45 -1.25 -23.60
N SER A 120 -8.69 -0.28 -22.72
CA SER A 120 -8.76 1.15 -23.07
C SER A 120 -8.33 2.07 -21.92
N ASN A 121 -8.07 3.34 -22.22
CA ASN A 121 -7.83 4.36 -21.19
C ASN A 121 -9.08 4.68 -20.37
N ALA A 122 -10.28 4.40 -20.89
CA ALA A 122 -11.52 4.51 -20.13
C ALA A 122 -11.56 3.43 -19.02
N MET A 123 -11.26 2.17 -19.35
CA MET A 123 -11.16 1.10 -18.35
C MET A 123 -10.11 1.39 -17.28
N LEU A 124 -8.94 1.92 -17.68
CA LEU A 124 -7.91 2.32 -16.72
C LEU A 124 -8.39 3.48 -15.82
N ARG A 125 -9.07 4.49 -16.39
CA ARG A 125 -9.65 5.60 -15.62
C ARG A 125 -10.63 5.10 -14.56
N ASP A 126 -11.57 4.25 -14.97
CA ASP A 126 -12.62 3.73 -14.09
C ASP A 126 -11.99 2.90 -12.97
N TRP A 127 -11.00 2.08 -13.32
CA TRP A 127 -10.23 1.32 -12.34
C TRP A 127 -9.48 2.24 -11.37
N LEU A 128 -8.78 3.28 -11.83
CA LEU A 128 -8.10 4.26 -10.97
C LEU A 128 -9.08 4.95 -9.99
N GLY A 129 -10.31 5.20 -10.42
CA GLY A 129 -11.38 5.74 -9.57
C GLY A 129 -11.86 4.78 -8.48
N ALA A 130 -11.70 3.47 -8.68
CA ALA A 130 -12.15 2.42 -7.77
C ALA A 130 -11.01 1.72 -6.99
N LEU A 131 -9.76 1.91 -7.41
CA LEU A 131 -8.56 1.21 -6.97
C LEU A 131 -8.23 1.41 -5.49
N SER A 132 -8.55 2.55 -4.89
CA SER A 132 -7.92 2.89 -3.62
C SER A 132 -8.90 3.27 -2.52
N SER A 133 -8.44 2.98 -1.30
CA SER A 133 -8.95 3.55 -0.05
C SER A 133 -8.67 5.06 0.07
N ARG A 134 -7.71 5.57 -0.72
CA ARG A 134 -7.35 6.98 -0.91
C ARG A 134 -7.69 7.36 -2.35
N PRO A 135 -8.82 8.06 -2.56
CA PRO A 135 -9.20 8.47 -3.90
C PRO A 135 -8.09 9.27 -4.58
N PHE A 136 -7.86 8.99 -5.86
CA PHE A 136 -7.03 9.81 -6.70
C PHE A 136 -7.77 11.11 -7.00
N MET A 137 -7.09 12.24 -6.89
CA MET A 137 -7.67 13.49 -7.37
C MET A 137 -7.91 13.36 -8.89
N PRO A 138 -8.99 13.97 -9.45
CA PRO A 138 -9.25 13.93 -10.88
C PRO A 138 -8.05 14.38 -11.72
N GLU A 139 -7.32 15.38 -11.24
CA GLU A 139 -6.09 15.90 -11.86
C GLU A 139 -4.97 14.85 -11.87
N THR A 140 -4.83 14.08 -10.79
CA THR A 140 -3.86 12.96 -10.71
C THR A 140 -4.18 11.90 -11.75
N ILE A 141 -5.46 11.54 -11.92
CA ILE A 141 -5.90 10.59 -12.96
C ILE A 141 -5.58 11.16 -14.35
N ALA A 142 -5.84 12.44 -14.58
CA ALA A 142 -5.52 13.09 -15.86
C ALA A 142 -4.01 13.04 -16.17
N VAL A 143 -3.14 13.31 -15.18
CA VAL A 143 -1.68 13.20 -15.32
C VAL A 143 -1.26 11.77 -15.68
N ILE A 144 -1.84 10.77 -15.02
CA ILE A 144 -1.55 9.36 -15.32
C ILE A 144 -1.94 9.02 -16.76
N LEU A 145 -3.17 9.35 -17.16
CA LEU A 145 -3.70 9.01 -18.47
C LEU A 145 -2.98 9.74 -19.60
N ALA A 146 -2.58 11.00 -19.40
CA ALA A 146 -1.86 11.80 -20.39
C ALA A 146 -0.50 11.18 -20.77
N ARG A 147 0.13 10.46 -19.84
CA ARG A 147 1.41 9.77 -20.04
C ARG A 147 1.27 8.28 -20.35
N THR A 148 0.04 7.75 -20.39
CA THR A 148 -0.18 6.32 -20.61
C THR A 148 -0.35 6.01 -22.09
N ALA A 149 0.67 5.40 -22.68
CA ALA A 149 0.56 4.78 -24.00
C ALA A 149 -0.35 3.53 -23.95
N PRO A 150 -1.04 3.15 -25.05
CA PRO A 150 -1.93 1.99 -25.06
C PRO A 150 -1.30 0.68 -24.56
N MET A 151 -0.04 0.41 -24.94
CA MET A 151 0.67 -0.80 -24.51
C MET A 151 1.25 -0.71 -23.09
N ALA A 152 1.25 0.47 -22.48
CA ALA A 152 1.85 0.73 -21.17
C ALA A 152 0.83 0.78 -20.02
N ARG A 153 -0.46 0.51 -20.27
CA ARG A 153 -1.53 0.65 -19.26
C ARG A 153 -1.30 -0.18 -17.99
N HIS A 154 -0.77 -1.39 -18.11
CA HIS A 154 -0.42 -2.23 -16.95
C HIS A 154 0.70 -1.60 -16.12
N THR A 155 1.72 -1.06 -16.77
CA THR A 155 2.80 -0.32 -16.10
C THR A 155 2.27 0.92 -15.40
N SER A 156 1.39 1.69 -16.05
CA SER A 156 0.75 2.86 -15.44
C SER A 156 -0.14 2.48 -14.26
N ALA A 157 -0.81 1.33 -14.30
CA ALA A 157 -1.58 0.80 -13.18
C ALA A 157 -0.69 0.42 -11.99
N LEU A 158 0.43 -0.29 -12.24
CA LEU A 158 1.44 -0.57 -11.20
C LEU A 158 2.01 0.72 -10.59
N LEU A 159 2.29 1.73 -11.42
CA LEU A 159 2.77 3.01 -10.93
C LEU A 159 1.72 3.74 -10.08
N ALA A 160 0.44 3.67 -10.47
CA ALA A 160 -0.64 4.20 -9.65
C ALA A 160 -0.70 3.49 -8.29
N MET A 161 -0.52 2.18 -8.22
CA MET A 161 -0.43 1.47 -6.95
C MET A 161 0.74 1.96 -6.09
N GLU A 162 1.89 2.27 -6.68
CA GLU A 162 2.99 2.90 -5.95
C GLU A 162 2.66 4.33 -5.49
N MET A 163 1.93 5.11 -6.28
CA MET A 163 1.42 6.43 -5.85
C MET A 163 0.49 6.31 -4.64
N ASP A 164 -0.42 5.33 -4.64
CA ASP A 164 -1.30 5.06 -3.51
C ASP A 164 -0.52 4.61 -2.26
N ARG A 165 0.47 3.73 -2.44
CA ARG A 165 1.37 3.31 -1.36
C ARG A 165 2.11 4.50 -0.77
N GLU A 166 2.67 5.37 -1.59
CA GLU A 166 3.39 6.55 -1.11
C GLU A 166 2.47 7.52 -0.38
N ALA A 167 1.24 7.71 -0.86
CA ALA A 167 0.22 8.48 -0.15
C ALA A 167 -0.11 7.85 1.23
N TRP A 168 -0.18 6.52 1.31
CA TRP A 168 -0.35 5.78 2.57
C TRP A 168 0.83 6.02 3.54
N VAL A 169 2.07 5.87 3.08
CA VAL A 169 3.28 6.10 3.89
C VAL A 169 3.32 7.52 4.43
N GLN A 170 2.92 8.50 3.61
CA GLN A 170 2.89 9.92 3.98
C GLN A 170 1.66 10.31 4.82
N GLY A 171 0.70 9.40 5.02
CA GLY A 171 -0.52 9.67 5.78
C GLY A 171 -1.50 10.60 5.05
N LEU A 172 -1.42 10.69 3.72
CA LEU A 172 -2.31 11.49 2.90
C LEU A 172 -3.69 10.81 2.78
N ARG A 173 -4.75 11.63 2.69
CA ARG A 173 -6.13 11.17 2.51
C ARG A 173 -6.50 10.95 1.03
N LEU A 174 -5.81 11.64 0.14
CA LEU A 174 -5.99 11.62 -1.31
C LEU A 174 -4.62 11.47 -1.97
N VAL A 175 -4.59 10.98 -3.20
CA VAL A 175 -3.36 10.94 -4.01
C VAL A 175 -3.27 12.23 -4.84
N PRO A 176 -2.35 13.16 -4.52
CA PRO A 176 -2.24 14.45 -5.20
C PRO A 176 -1.42 14.35 -6.50
N PRO A 177 -1.63 15.28 -7.46
CA PRO A 177 -0.91 15.28 -8.74
C PRO A 177 0.60 15.45 -8.56
N ALA A 178 1.03 16.24 -7.57
CA ALA A 178 2.45 16.43 -7.27
C ALA A 178 3.18 15.10 -6.93
N LEU A 179 2.48 14.17 -6.27
CA LEU A 179 3.04 12.84 -5.97
C LEU A 179 3.15 12.00 -7.24
N ALA A 180 2.13 12.04 -8.10
CA ALA A 180 2.17 11.37 -9.39
C ALA A 180 3.33 11.87 -10.27
N GLU A 181 3.50 13.18 -10.40
CA GLU A 181 4.58 13.80 -11.15
C GLU A 181 5.97 13.48 -10.57
N GLN A 182 6.08 13.44 -9.24
CA GLN A 182 7.33 13.07 -8.57
C GLN A 182 7.71 11.61 -8.88
N LEU A 183 6.77 10.67 -8.75
CA LEU A 183 7.05 9.26 -8.97
C LEU A 183 7.28 8.96 -10.44
N MET A 184 6.47 9.52 -11.35
CA MET A 184 6.66 9.34 -12.79
C MET A 184 8.05 9.76 -13.25
N ARG A 185 8.56 10.90 -12.77
CA ARG A 185 9.93 11.35 -13.07
C ARG A 185 11.01 10.35 -12.63
N ARG A 186 10.79 9.56 -11.58
CA ARG A 186 11.75 8.54 -11.14
C ARG A 186 11.83 7.34 -12.08
N PHE A 187 10.84 7.15 -12.97
CA PHE A 187 10.78 6.05 -13.93
C PHE A 187 11.03 6.50 -15.37
N ASP A 188 11.17 7.81 -15.63
CA ASP A 188 11.52 8.38 -16.94
C ASP A 188 13.06 8.42 -17.18
N HIS A 189 13.86 7.88 -16.25
CA HIS A 189 15.33 7.80 -16.29
C HIS A 189 15.80 6.35 -16.26
#